data_AF-A0AAV8Y2S1-F1
#
_entry.id   AF-A0AAV8Y2S1-F1
#
_cell.length_a   1.000
_cell.length_b   1.000
_cell.length_c   1.000
_cell.angle_alpha   90.00
_cell.angle_beta   90.00
_cell.angle_gamma   90.00
#
_symmetry.space_group_name_H-M   'P 1'
#
loop_
_entity.id
_entity.type
_entity.pdbx_description
1 polymer ?
#
loop_
_entity_poly.entity_id
_entity_poly.type
_entity_poly.pdbx_seq_one_letter_code
_entity_poly.pdbx_strand_id
1 'polypeptide(L)'
;MSTIEENIPAFSMWKMFNDTVPVLMKGDCSETSVRRLASIIQSKEFSNIFIFSKDPLLTFQEYHKIEQKYKAFTTWLLGQFFYLLGHDRFSKIHDIIIDTQLCILDQLSKTQLHVYNELAGEYNKAFDLLVNYSKEPSNKLLLKVFIPEMFEDLNTKLDLSQVHMEVSSKKKCLLVIGKLIKFVKYILMENFLFYSFDDGTYKTLDSILYLLSVSDTQMKLDIIDIFINIFSKPKHDFKEYDLEITKKWLIFSSLFEQFIYNIYNLQVDLKNKALDHFENLLVSYLKMGRDFKSTDRINMFIFSKSLERRDFLPSKKCVIGRN
;
A
#
# COMPACT_ATOMS: atom_id res chain seq x y z
N MET A 1 -12.75 -23.14 34.27
CA MET A 1 -12.34 -22.05 33.37
C MET A 1 -11.60 -22.71 32.23
N SER A 2 -12.11 -22.63 31.00
CA SER A 2 -11.37 -23.16 29.84
C SER A 2 -10.10 -22.35 29.65
N THR A 3 -9.01 -23.01 29.29
CA THR A 3 -7.73 -22.34 29.07
C THR A 3 -7.75 -21.56 27.75
N ILE A 4 -6.97 -20.47 27.62
CA ILE A 4 -6.92 -19.73 26.34
C ILE A 4 -6.44 -20.61 25.17
N GLU A 5 -5.67 -21.67 25.47
CA GLU A 5 -5.23 -22.69 24.52
C GLU A 5 -6.39 -23.55 24.00
N GLU A 6 -7.41 -23.79 24.82
CA GLU A 6 -8.64 -24.48 24.41
C GLU A 6 -9.57 -23.58 23.60
N ASN A 7 -9.54 -22.26 23.86
CA ASN A 7 -10.47 -21.31 23.24
C ASN A 7 -9.96 -20.68 21.93
N ILE A 8 -8.64 -20.71 21.69
CA ILE A 8 -8.00 -20.11 20.52
C ILE A 8 -7.22 -21.21 19.76
N PRO A 9 -7.79 -21.77 18.68
CA PRO A 9 -7.14 -22.83 17.91
C PRO A 9 -5.75 -22.46 17.38
N ALA A 10 -5.52 -21.17 17.08
CA ALA A 10 -4.25 -20.67 16.57
C ALA A 10 -3.18 -20.38 17.64
N PHE A 11 -3.49 -20.57 18.92
CA PHE A 11 -2.66 -20.07 20.02
C PHE A 11 -1.23 -20.64 20.03
N SER A 12 -1.07 -21.92 19.71
CA SER A 12 0.25 -22.57 19.62
C SER A 12 1.14 -21.91 18.56
N MET A 13 0.55 -21.55 17.41
CA MET A 13 1.24 -20.81 16.37
C MET A 13 1.54 -19.38 16.82
N TRP A 14 0.60 -18.69 17.48
CA TRP A 14 0.83 -17.35 18.01
C TRP A 14 2.01 -17.31 18.96
N LYS A 15 2.13 -18.29 19.84
CA LYS A 15 3.28 -18.44 20.74
C LYS A 15 4.58 -18.62 19.95
N MET A 16 4.59 -19.48 18.93
CA MET A 16 5.75 -19.65 18.04
C MET A 16 6.17 -18.32 17.38
N PHE A 17 5.22 -17.53 16.87
CA PHE A 17 5.52 -16.20 16.30
C PHE A 17 6.02 -15.23 17.38
N ASN A 18 5.40 -15.22 18.56
CA ASN A 18 5.77 -14.35 19.66
C ASN A 18 7.17 -14.64 20.21
N ASP A 19 7.60 -15.89 20.21
CA ASP A 19 8.96 -16.29 20.58
C ASP A 19 9.97 -15.97 19.45
N THR A 20 9.57 -16.16 18.19
CA THR A 20 10.49 -16.06 17.04
C THR A 20 10.71 -14.62 16.58
N VAL A 21 9.64 -13.84 16.41
CA VAL A 21 9.70 -12.51 15.76
C VAL A 21 10.59 -11.52 16.53
N PRO A 22 10.52 -11.39 17.87
CA PRO A 22 11.43 -10.51 18.61
C PRO A 22 12.91 -10.89 18.44
N VAL A 23 13.23 -12.19 18.30
CA VAL A 23 14.59 -12.66 18.02
C VAL A 23 15.02 -12.22 16.60
N LEU A 24 14.11 -12.25 15.62
CA LEU A 24 14.36 -11.68 14.28
C LEU A 24 14.70 -10.19 14.35
N MET A 25 13.99 -9.43 15.20
CA MET A 25 14.20 -7.98 15.38
C MET A 25 15.55 -7.64 15.99
N LYS A 26 16.03 -8.45 16.94
CA LYS A 26 17.32 -8.23 17.65
C LYS A 26 18.54 -8.49 16.77
N GLY A 27 18.35 -9.09 15.59
CA GLY A 27 19.37 -9.13 14.56
C GLY A 27 20.31 -10.34 14.61
N ASP A 28 20.01 -11.35 15.42
CA ASP A 28 20.76 -12.61 15.40
C ASP A 28 20.31 -13.57 14.28
N CYS A 29 19.31 -13.16 13.49
CA CYS A 29 18.69 -14.04 12.52
C CYS A 29 19.09 -13.78 11.06
N SER A 30 19.15 -14.87 10.30
CA SER A 30 19.46 -14.86 8.87
C SER A 30 18.25 -14.43 8.02
N GLU A 31 18.51 -13.86 6.83
CA GLU A 31 17.48 -13.60 5.82
C GLU A 31 16.63 -14.86 5.54
N THR A 32 17.25 -16.03 5.61
CA THR A 32 16.60 -17.35 5.42
C THR A 32 15.50 -17.59 6.44
N SER A 33 15.69 -17.18 7.70
CA SER A 33 14.69 -17.34 8.75
C SER A 33 13.45 -16.47 8.49
N VAL A 34 13.65 -15.23 8.04
CA VAL A 34 12.52 -14.35 7.68
C VAL A 34 11.79 -14.86 6.44
N ARG A 35 12.51 -15.39 5.45
CA ARG A 35 11.90 -16.03 4.27
C ARG A 35 11.06 -17.25 4.65
N ARG A 36 11.52 -18.08 5.59
CA ARG A 36 10.75 -19.21 6.11
C ARG A 36 9.49 -18.73 6.81
N LEU A 37 9.59 -17.69 7.64
CA LEU A 37 8.43 -17.09 8.32
C LEU A 37 7.39 -16.58 7.30
N ALA A 38 7.84 -15.83 6.31
CA ALA A 38 7.00 -15.34 5.22
C ALA A 38 6.32 -16.50 4.47
N SER A 39 7.07 -17.55 4.14
CA SER A 39 6.53 -18.75 3.47
C SER A 39 5.46 -19.46 4.30
N ILE A 40 5.61 -19.50 5.63
CA ILE A 40 4.60 -20.08 6.53
C ILE A 40 3.32 -19.24 6.45
N ILE A 41 3.44 -17.92 6.62
CA ILE A 41 2.29 -17.00 6.60
C ILE A 41 1.55 -17.02 5.26
N GLN A 42 2.30 -17.07 4.15
CA GLN A 42 1.74 -17.07 2.79
C GLN A 42 1.12 -18.41 2.39
N SER A 43 1.35 -19.48 3.15
CA SER A 43 0.78 -20.78 2.83
C SER A 43 -0.69 -20.88 3.25
N LYS A 44 -1.51 -21.54 2.44
CA LYS A 44 -2.98 -21.59 2.61
C LYS A 44 -3.42 -22.22 3.93
N GLU A 45 -2.61 -23.12 4.48
CA GLU A 45 -2.89 -23.84 5.73
C GLU A 45 -2.87 -22.91 6.96
N PHE A 46 -2.33 -21.70 6.80
CA PHE A 46 -2.04 -20.77 7.88
C PHE A 46 -2.96 -19.52 7.89
N SER A 47 -3.99 -19.47 7.05
CA SER A 47 -5.00 -18.40 7.09
C SER A 47 -5.74 -18.34 8.43
N ASN A 48 -5.89 -19.50 9.08
CA ASN A 48 -6.54 -19.64 10.39
C ASN A 48 -5.71 -19.05 11.55
N ILE A 49 -4.49 -18.54 11.30
CA ILE A 49 -3.74 -17.76 12.28
C ILE A 49 -4.40 -16.40 12.51
N PHE A 50 -4.87 -15.79 11.42
CA PHE A 50 -5.33 -14.39 11.39
C PHE A 50 -6.84 -14.29 11.44
N ILE A 51 -7.53 -15.36 11.05
CA ILE A 51 -8.99 -15.40 10.92
C ILE A 51 -9.56 -16.40 11.92
N PHE A 52 -10.59 -15.95 12.63
CA PHE A 52 -11.42 -16.84 13.45
C PHE A 52 -12.70 -17.19 12.68
N SER A 53 -12.82 -18.45 12.27
CA SER A 53 -14.05 -18.96 11.65
C SER A 53 -15.15 -19.04 12.71
N LYS A 54 -16.31 -18.46 12.42
CA LYS A 54 -17.46 -18.47 13.34
C LYS A 54 -17.88 -19.89 13.68
N ASP A 55 -17.70 -20.28 14.94
CA ASP A 55 -18.28 -21.49 15.50
C ASP A 55 -19.78 -21.26 15.76
N PRO A 56 -20.68 -22.08 15.17
CA PRO A 56 -22.13 -21.94 15.38
C PRO A 56 -22.57 -22.15 16.84
N LEU A 57 -21.72 -22.73 17.69
CA LEU A 57 -22.00 -22.95 19.12
C LEU A 57 -21.72 -21.71 19.98
N LEU A 58 -21.02 -20.70 19.46
CA LEU A 58 -20.69 -19.50 20.20
C LEU A 58 -21.77 -18.43 20.07
N THR A 59 -22.04 -17.73 21.18
CA THR A 59 -22.83 -16.50 21.13
C THR A 59 -22.08 -15.42 20.35
N PHE A 60 -22.80 -14.42 19.84
CA PHE A 60 -22.19 -13.28 19.14
C PHE A 60 -21.15 -12.54 20.01
N GLN A 61 -21.42 -12.41 21.32
CA GLN A 61 -20.50 -11.76 22.25
C GLN A 61 -19.22 -12.56 22.47
N GLU A 62 -19.30 -13.89 22.57
CA GLU A 62 -18.12 -14.76 22.70
C GLU A 62 -17.30 -14.77 21.42
N TYR A 63 -17.96 -14.89 20.27
CA TYR A 63 -17.32 -14.77 18.96
C TYR A 63 -16.54 -13.45 18.86
N HIS A 64 -17.18 -12.33 19.19
CA HIS A 64 -16.53 -11.02 19.10
C HIS A 64 -15.34 -10.88 20.05
N LYS A 65 -15.42 -11.44 21.28
CA LYS A 65 -14.28 -11.46 22.20
C LYS A 65 -13.09 -12.24 21.66
N ILE A 66 -13.32 -13.37 21.00
CA ILE A 66 -12.24 -14.17 20.39
C ILE A 66 -11.68 -13.43 19.18
N GLU A 67 -12.53 -12.89 18.32
CA GLU A 67 -12.15 -12.10 17.15
C GLU A 67 -11.26 -10.89 17.51
N GLN A 68 -11.57 -10.17 18.59
CA GLN A 68 -10.72 -9.05 19.03
C GLN A 68 -9.31 -9.53 19.47
N LYS A 69 -9.17 -10.73 20.02
CA LYS A 69 -7.85 -11.31 20.35
C LYS A 69 -7.07 -11.67 19.09
N TYR A 70 -7.73 -12.23 18.08
CA TYR A 70 -7.15 -12.47 16.75
C TYR A 70 -6.67 -11.16 16.11
N LYS A 71 -7.49 -10.11 16.18
CA LYS A 71 -7.12 -8.76 15.72
C LYS A 71 -5.95 -8.18 16.52
N ALA A 72 -5.92 -8.31 17.84
CA ALA A 72 -4.80 -7.82 18.66
C ALA A 72 -3.48 -8.50 18.29
N PHE A 73 -3.47 -9.83 18.16
CA PHE A 73 -2.30 -10.56 17.69
C PHE A 73 -1.87 -10.15 16.28
N THR A 74 -2.83 -10.04 15.36
CA THR A 74 -2.55 -9.63 13.97
C THR A 74 -2.01 -8.21 13.90
N THR A 75 -2.58 -7.28 14.67
CA THR A 75 -2.11 -5.90 14.81
C THR A 75 -0.67 -5.86 15.29
N TRP A 76 -0.37 -6.61 16.35
CA TRP A 76 1.00 -6.72 16.86
C TRP A 76 1.96 -7.25 15.78
N LEU A 77 1.63 -8.35 15.11
CA LEU A 77 2.51 -8.95 14.09
C LEU A 77 2.76 -8.03 12.90
N LEU A 78 1.71 -7.36 12.40
CA LEU A 78 1.85 -6.35 11.35
C LEU A 78 2.69 -5.17 11.82
N GLY A 79 2.54 -4.72 13.06
CA GLY A 79 3.41 -3.69 13.66
C GLY A 79 4.89 -4.09 13.67
N GLN A 80 5.17 -5.34 14.02
CA GLN A 80 6.52 -5.91 13.96
C GLN A 80 7.09 -5.88 12.53
N PHE A 81 6.34 -6.35 11.54
CA PHE A 81 6.75 -6.33 10.14
C PHE A 81 6.90 -4.91 9.58
N PHE A 82 5.99 -4.02 9.93
CA PHE A 82 6.07 -2.62 9.56
C PHE A 82 7.35 -1.98 10.11
N TYR A 83 7.70 -2.24 11.37
CA TYR A 83 8.95 -1.77 11.98
C TYR A 83 10.20 -2.22 11.20
N LEU A 84 10.24 -3.47 10.69
CA LEU A 84 11.34 -3.96 9.85
C LEU A 84 11.50 -3.17 8.56
N LEU A 85 10.42 -2.66 7.97
CA LEU A 85 10.48 -1.81 6.77
C LEU A 85 11.23 -0.50 7.02
N GLY A 86 11.32 -0.05 8.27
CA GLY A 86 12.06 1.14 8.69
C GLY A 86 13.56 0.92 8.89
N HIS A 87 14.05 -0.32 8.75
CA HIS A 87 15.43 -0.71 9.03
C HIS A 87 16.18 -1.13 7.76
N ASP A 88 17.21 -0.37 7.38
CA ASP A 88 17.99 -0.60 6.16
C ASP A 88 18.72 -1.95 6.14
N ARG A 89 19.04 -2.48 7.33
CA ARG A 89 19.63 -3.82 7.50
C ARG A 89 18.79 -4.92 6.85
N PHE A 90 17.47 -4.75 6.80
CA PHE A 90 16.53 -5.73 6.24
C PHE A 90 16.09 -5.37 4.81
N SER A 91 16.75 -4.42 4.15
CA SER A 91 16.39 -3.95 2.80
C SER A 91 16.21 -5.06 1.77
N LYS A 92 17.06 -6.09 1.79
CA LYS A 92 17.01 -7.24 0.87
C LYS A 92 15.78 -8.13 1.01
N ILE A 93 15.06 -8.03 2.13
CA ILE A 93 13.86 -8.82 2.42
C ILE A 93 12.61 -7.95 2.56
N HIS A 94 12.70 -6.63 2.34
CA HIS A 94 11.55 -5.73 2.44
C HIS A 94 10.42 -6.12 1.50
N ASP A 95 10.72 -6.51 0.26
CA ASP A 95 9.68 -6.94 -0.68
C ASP A 95 8.89 -8.16 -0.15
N ILE A 96 9.59 -9.12 0.45
CA ILE A 96 8.96 -10.33 1.03
C ILE A 96 8.09 -9.96 2.22
N ILE A 97 8.56 -9.04 3.06
CA ILE A 97 7.81 -8.54 4.22
C ILE A 97 6.55 -7.77 3.75
N ILE A 98 6.65 -7.02 2.67
CA ILE A 98 5.51 -6.33 2.07
C ILE A 98 4.51 -7.34 1.53
N ASP A 99 4.95 -8.31 0.73
CA ASP A 99 4.09 -9.35 0.16
C ASP A 99 3.41 -10.19 1.25
N THR A 100 4.11 -10.45 2.35
CA THR A 100 3.55 -11.16 3.52
C THR A 100 2.44 -10.35 4.17
N GLN A 101 2.65 -9.06 4.42
CA GLN A 101 1.64 -8.19 5.01
C GLN A 101 0.44 -7.99 4.07
N LEU A 102 0.67 -7.84 2.76
CA LEU A 102 -0.39 -7.78 1.76
C LEU A 102 -1.21 -9.08 1.70
N CYS A 103 -0.56 -10.24 1.85
CA CYS A 103 -1.24 -11.53 1.93
C CYS A 103 -2.18 -11.61 3.15
N ILE A 104 -1.76 -11.11 4.31
CA ILE A 104 -2.61 -11.02 5.50
C ILE A 104 -3.81 -10.09 5.24
N LEU A 105 -3.56 -8.90 4.68
CA LEU A 105 -4.65 -7.96 4.34
C LEU A 105 -5.65 -8.55 3.36
N ASP A 106 -5.18 -9.27 2.33
CA ASP A 106 -6.02 -9.92 1.32
C ASP A 106 -6.87 -11.07 1.89
N GLN A 107 -6.34 -11.81 2.84
CA GLN A 107 -7.13 -12.81 3.56
C GLN A 107 -8.23 -12.15 4.40
N LEU A 108 -7.90 -11.06 5.10
CA LEU A 108 -8.86 -10.33 5.93
C LEU A 108 -9.93 -9.63 5.10
N SER A 109 -9.59 -9.03 3.95
CA SER A 109 -10.59 -8.34 3.11
C SER A 109 -11.69 -9.29 2.61
N LYS A 110 -11.36 -10.58 2.45
CA LYS A 110 -12.29 -11.63 2.01
C LYS A 110 -13.11 -12.28 3.13
N THR A 111 -12.67 -12.17 4.38
CA THR A 111 -13.22 -12.99 5.48
C THR A 111 -13.71 -12.16 6.67
N GLN A 112 -13.01 -11.08 7.02
CA GLN A 112 -13.28 -10.22 8.18
C GLN A 112 -13.09 -8.75 7.79
N LEU A 113 -14.00 -8.23 6.96
CA LEU A 113 -13.90 -6.91 6.35
C LEU A 113 -13.72 -5.76 7.36
N HIS A 114 -14.34 -5.84 8.54
CA HIS A 114 -14.18 -4.81 9.57
C HIS A 114 -12.75 -4.79 10.14
N VAL A 115 -12.15 -5.96 10.41
CA VAL A 115 -10.75 -6.08 10.85
C VAL A 115 -9.81 -5.56 9.75
N TYR A 116 -10.08 -5.91 8.49
CA TYR A 116 -9.35 -5.37 7.34
C TYR A 116 -9.40 -3.84 7.32
N ASN A 117 -10.58 -3.23 7.43
CA ASN A 117 -10.75 -1.77 7.38
C ASN A 117 -9.94 -1.07 8.48
N GLU A 118 -9.95 -1.60 9.69
CA GLU A 118 -9.17 -1.06 10.80
C GLU A 118 -7.65 -1.15 10.54
N LEU A 119 -7.16 -2.30 10.06
CA LEU A 119 -5.73 -2.50 9.77
C LEU A 119 -5.26 -1.72 8.54
N ALA A 120 -6.09 -1.62 7.49
CA ALA A 120 -5.85 -0.74 6.35
C ALA A 120 -5.78 0.73 6.80
N GLY A 121 -6.63 1.12 7.75
CA GLY A 121 -6.59 2.43 8.41
C GLY A 121 -5.25 2.73 9.07
N GLU A 122 -4.60 1.76 9.71
CA GLU A 122 -3.26 1.94 10.30
C GLU A 122 -2.18 2.18 9.23
N TYR A 123 -2.25 1.55 8.06
CA TYR A 123 -1.35 1.84 6.93
C TYR A 123 -1.58 3.25 6.36
N ASN A 124 -2.83 3.64 6.15
CA ASN A 124 -3.18 4.99 5.64
C ASN A 124 -2.73 6.07 6.64
N LYS A 125 -2.96 5.85 7.93
CA LYS A 125 -2.48 6.73 9.00
C LYS A 125 -0.96 6.85 8.99
N ALA A 126 -0.22 5.75 8.85
CA ALA A 126 1.23 5.77 8.74
C ALA A 126 1.69 6.57 7.52
N PHE A 127 1.03 6.36 6.37
CA PHE A 127 1.31 7.05 5.12
C PHE A 127 1.09 8.57 5.25
N ASP A 128 -0.05 8.99 5.77
CA ASP A 128 -0.37 10.41 5.94
C ASP A 128 0.58 11.12 6.92
N LEU A 129 0.94 10.47 8.03
CA LEU A 129 1.93 11.00 8.97
C LEU A 129 3.29 11.24 8.28
N LEU A 130 3.72 10.31 7.44
CA LEU A 130 4.96 10.42 6.68
C LEU A 130 4.88 11.49 5.59
N VAL A 131 3.77 11.55 4.84
CA VAL A 131 3.57 12.58 3.82
C VAL A 131 3.59 13.97 4.45
N ASN A 132 2.93 14.15 5.60
CA ASN A 132 2.94 15.41 6.32
C ASN A 132 4.34 15.78 6.83
N TYR A 133 5.09 14.82 7.38
CA TYR A 133 6.48 15.05 7.74
C TYR A 133 7.37 15.37 6.52
N SER A 134 7.06 14.84 5.34
CA SER A 134 7.82 15.14 4.12
C SER A 134 7.64 16.59 3.62
N LYS A 135 6.47 17.19 3.91
CA LYS A 135 6.13 18.60 3.62
C LYS A 135 6.96 19.53 4.51
N GLU A 136 6.96 19.25 5.80
CA GLU A 136 7.62 20.06 6.82
C GLU A 136 8.45 19.16 7.75
N PRO A 137 9.68 18.79 7.34
CA PRO A 137 10.51 17.90 8.15
C PRO A 137 10.88 18.56 9.47
N SER A 138 10.45 17.96 10.57
CA SER A 138 10.92 18.29 11.92
C SER A 138 12.15 17.46 12.30
N ASN A 139 12.64 17.57 13.54
CA ASN A 139 13.84 16.84 13.97
C ASN A 139 13.63 15.31 13.98
N LYS A 140 12.49 14.83 14.48
CA LYS A 140 12.16 13.41 14.60
C LYS A 140 10.65 13.18 14.53
N LEU A 141 10.23 12.19 13.76
CA LEU A 141 8.89 11.62 13.79
C LEU A 141 8.93 10.23 14.41
N LEU A 142 8.11 9.99 15.42
CA LEU A 142 7.89 8.66 15.99
C LEU A 142 6.54 8.13 15.50
N LEU A 143 6.55 7.13 14.63
CA LEU A 143 5.34 6.50 14.11
C LEU A 143 4.77 5.53 15.16
N LYS A 144 3.64 5.92 15.75
CA LYS A 144 2.84 5.12 16.68
C LYS A 144 1.62 4.58 15.95
N VAL A 145 1.83 3.50 15.21
CA VAL A 145 0.82 2.78 14.43
C VAL A 145 0.86 1.30 14.79
N PHE A 146 -0.20 0.57 14.48
CA PHE A 146 -0.39 -0.85 14.83
C PHE A 146 -0.29 -1.09 16.35
N ILE A 147 -1.09 -0.37 17.13
CA ILE A 147 -1.14 -0.53 18.59
C ILE A 147 -2.13 -1.66 18.92
N PRO A 148 -1.67 -2.83 19.40
CA PRO A 148 -2.57 -3.93 19.73
C PRO A 148 -3.39 -3.59 20.97
N GLU A 149 -4.64 -4.07 21.00
CA GLU A 149 -5.47 -4.04 22.20
C GLU A 149 -4.91 -5.03 23.25
N MET A 150 -5.03 -4.65 24.52
CA MET A 150 -4.49 -5.44 25.64
C MET A 150 -5.58 -6.29 26.27
N PHE A 151 -5.36 -7.60 26.33
CA PHE A 151 -6.21 -8.58 26.99
C PHE A 151 -5.41 -9.30 28.07
N GLU A 152 -5.81 -9.19 29.33
CA GLU A 152 -5.07 -9.75 30.47
C GLU A 152 -4.70 -11.23 30.29
N ASP A 153 -5.64 -12.04 29.81
CA ASP A 153 -5.43 -13.48 29.61
C ASP A 153 -4.52 -13.81 28.41
N LEU A 154 -4.43 -12.92 27.42
CA LEU A 154 -3.53 -13.04 26.27
C LEU A 154 -2.13 -12.52 26.63
N ASN A 155 -2.05 -11.34 27.25
CA ASN A 155 -0.80 -10.64 27.57
C ASN A 155 -0.01 -11.30 28.70
N THR A 156 -0.64 -12.13 29.54
CA THR A 156 0.07 -12.97 30.51
C THR A 156 0.86 -14.10 29.84
N LYS A 157 0.51 -14.47 28.60
CA LYS A 157 1.16 -15.57 27.87
C LYS A 157 1.94 -15.13 26.64
N LEU A 158 1.59 -13.98 26.03
CA LEU A 158 2.25 -13.42 24.86
C LEU A 158 2.74 -11.99 25.15
N ASP A 159 3.96 -11.68 24.74
CA ASP A 159 4.48 -10.31 24.74
C ASP A 159 3.99 -9.56 23.50
N LEU A 160 2.83 -8.92 23.62
CA LEU A 160 2.27 -8.07 22.56
C LEU A 160 2.74 -6.61 22.67
N SER A 161 3.95 -6.36 23.20
CA SER A 161 4.50 -5.01 23.28
C SER A 161 4.59 -4.34 21.90
N GLN A 162 4.14 -3.09 21.86
CA GLN A 162 4.18 -2.26 20.66
C GLN A 162 5.61 -1.90 20.27
N VAL A 163 5.86 -1.78 18.97
CA VAL A 163 7.10 -1.25 18.39
C VAL A 163 6.82 0.07 17.67
N HIS A 164 7.74 1.02 17.76
CA HIS A 164 7.62 2.33 17.12
C HIS A 164 8.73 2.53 16.11
N MET A 165 8.40 3.09 14.94
CA MET A 165 9.41 3.44 13.95
C MET A 165 9.81 4.91 14.10
N GLU A 166 11.09 5.16 14.36
CA GLU A 166 11.65 6.51 14.33
C GLU A 166 12.10 6.89 12.91
N VAL A 167 11.63 8.03 12.43
CA VAL A 167 12.03 8.67 11.18
C VAL A 167 12.70 10.00 11.50
N SER A 168 14.02 10.05 11.31
CA SER A 168 14.88 11.18 11.67
C SER A 168 15.35 12.01 10.48
N SER A 169 14.95 11.67 9.25
CA SER A 169 15.34 12.41 8.06
C SER A 169 14.32 12.32 6.94
N LYS A 170 14.27 13.34 6.08
CA LYS A 170 13.44 13.36 4.87
C LYS A 170 13.78 12.19 3.93
N LYS A 171 15.06 11.83 3.81
CA LYS A 171 15.49 10.68 3.00
C LYS A 171 14.88 9.37 3.50
N LYS A 172 14.99 9.08 4.80
CA LYS A 172 14.38 7.89 5.41
C LYS A 172 12.85 7.92 5.25
N CYS A 173 12.23 9.08 5.45
CA CYS A 173 10.80 9.27 5.23
C CYS A 173 10.37 8.86 3.82
N LEU A 174 11.03 9.38 2.79
CA LEU A 174 10.71 9.05 1.39
C LEU A 174 10.93 7.57 1.06
N LEU A 175 11.95 6.94 1.64
CA LEU A 175 12.17 5.49 1.49
C LEU A 175 11.04 4.65 2.09
N VAL A 176 10.51 5.06 3.26
CA VAL A 176 9.37 4.37 3.89
C VAL A 176 8.08 4.64 3.12
N ILE A 177 7.87 5.88 2.65
CA ILE A 177 6.74 6.23 1.76
C ILE A 177 6.76 5.34 0.50
N GLY A 178 7.91 5.16 -0.14
CA GLY A 178 8.03 4.30 -1.32
C GLY A 178 7.60 2.85 -1.07
N LYS A 179 7.82 2.33 0.14
CA LYS A 179 7.34 1.00 0.54
C LYS A 179 5.84 1.00 0.83
N LEU A 180 5.36 2.06 1.49
CA LEU A 180 3.93 2.23 1.82
C LEU A 180 3.03 2.39 0.59
N ILE A 181 3.56 2.95 -0.51
CA ILE A 181 2.85 3.07 -1.79
C ILE A 181 2.29 1.71 -2.25
N LYS A 182 2.97 0.59 -1.98
CA LYS A 182 2.46 -0.75 -2.33
C LYS A 182 1.20 -1.12 -1.56
N PHE A 183 1.12 -0.78 -0.27
CA PHE A 183 -0.06 -0.98 0.57
C PHE A 183 -1.20 -0.03 0.19
N VAL A 184 -0.87 1.23 -0.01
CA VAL A 184 -1.82 2.26 -0.44
C VAL A 184 -2.43 1.90 -1.79
N LYS A 185 -1.63 1.40 -2.75
CA LYS A 185 -2.12 0.85 -4.01
C LYS A 185 -3.15 -0.23 -3.76
N TYR A 186 -2.83 -1.23 -2.95
CA TYR A 186 -3.75 -2.33 -2.65
C TYR A 186 -5.06 -1.84 -2.02
N ILE A 187 -4.99 -1.00 -0.99
CA ILE A 187 -6.16 -0.47 -0.28
C ILE A 187 -7.06 0.34 -1.22
N LEU A 188 -6.48 1.24 -2.03
CA LEU A 188 -7.26 1.99 -3.01
C LEU A 188 -7.90 1.07 -4.05
N MET A 189 -7.19 0.06 -4.54
CA MET A 189 -7.77 -0.90 -5.49
C MET A 189 -8.99 -1.62 -4.94
N GLU A 190 -8.99 -1.97 -3.65
CA GLU A 190 -10.14 -2.57 -2.94
C GLU A 190 -11.27 -1.54 -2.76
N ASN A 191 -10.96 -0.33 -2.28
CA ASN A 191 -11.96 0.72 -2.09
C ASN A 191 -12.71 1.05 -3.39
N PHE A 192 -12.00 1.13 -4.51
CA PHE A 192 -12.61 1.35 -5.82
C PHE A 192 -13.33 0.11 -6.37
N LEU A 193 -12.91 -1.10 -6.00
CA LEU A 193 -13.61 -2.33 -6.38
C LEU A 193 -14.99 -2.43 -5.69
N PHE A 194 -15.07 -1.98 -4.44
CA PHE A 194 -16.29 -2.07 -3.62
C PHE A 194 -17.07 -0.75 -3.48
N TYR A 195 -16.65 0.31 -4.17
CA TYR A 195 -17.23 1.66 -4.06
C TYR A 195 -17.29 2.18 -2.60
N SER A 196 -16.26 1.84 -1.81
CA SER A 196 -16.15 2.25 -0.41
C SER A 196 -15.24 3.46 -0.30
N PHE A 197 -15.80 4.65 -0.48
CA PHE A 197 -15.09 5.91 -0.36
C PHE A 197 -15.44 6.60 0.96
N ASP A 198 -14.45 6.68 1.84
CA ASP A 198 -14.53 7.38 3.11
C ASP A 198 -13.54 8.55 3.15
N ASP A 199 -13.58 9.32 4.25
CA ASP A 199 -12.66 10.44 4.47
C ASP A 199 -11.18 10.01 4.39
N GLY A 200 -10.86 8.79 4.87
CA GLY A 200 -9.53 8.21 4.76
C GLY A 200 -9.08 8.01 3.31
N THR A 201 -9.99 7.57 2.45
CA THR A 201 -9.74 7.41 1.01
C THR A 201 -9.43 8.73 0.33
N TYR A 202 -10.23 9.77 0.58
CA TYR A 202 -10.00 11.09 -0.01
C TYR A 202 -8.67 11.71 0.44
N LYS A 203 -8.36 11.62 1.74
CA LYS A 203 -7.08 12.06 2.31
C LYS A 203 -5.88 11.33 1.71
N THR A 204 -6.01 10.02 1.55
CA THR A 204 -4.97 9.20 0.92
C THR A 204 -4.72 9.64 -0.52
N LEU A 205 -5.78 9.88 -1.30
CA LEU A 205 -5.66 10.40 -2.67
C LEU A 205 -5.02 11.80 -2.69
N ASP A 206 -5.34 12.69 -1.75
CA ASP A 206 -4.69 13.99 -1.62
C ASP A 206 -3.19 13.87 -1.32
N SER A 207 -2.83 12.98 -0.40
CA SER A 207 -1.43 12.67 -0.07
C SER A 207 -0.66 12.14 -1.29
N ILE A 208 -1.27 11.26 -2.09
CA ILE A 208 -0.66 10.75 -3.33
C ILE A 208 -0.53 11.85 -4.40
N LEU A 209 -1.55 12.67 -4.61
CA LEU A 209 -1.51 13.78 -5.58
C LEU A 209 -0.43 14.81 -5.21
N TYR A 210 -0.29 15.10 -3.91
CA TYR A 210 0.81 15.92 -3.42
C TYR A 210 2.16 15.29 -3.79
N LEU A 211 2.37 13.99 -3.51
CA LEU A 211 3.61 13.31 -3.85
C LEU A 211 3.88 13.34 -5.37
N LEU A 212 2.87 13.15 -6.22
CA LEU A 212 3.01 13.26 -7.68
C LEU A 212 3.57 14.63 -8.12
N SER A 213 3.23 15.69 -7.40
CA SER A 213 3.72 17.04 -7.70
C SER A 213 5.19 17.23 -7.30
N VAL A 214 5.64 16.70 -6.17
CA VAL A 214 6.94 17.04 -5.56
C VAL A 214 8.00 15.94 -5.58
N SER A 215 7.64 14.68 -5.82
CA SER A 215 8.56 13.54 -5.65
C SER A 215 9.55 13.38 -6.80
N ASP A 216 10.51 12.45 -6.64
CA ASP A 216 11.34 12.01 -7.75
C ASP A 216 10.54 11.26 -8.82
N THR A 217 11.14 11.10 -9.99
CA THR A 217 10.51 10.46 -11.15
C THR A 217 10.01 9.05 -10.85
N GLN A 218 10.77 8.24 -10.10
CA GLN A 218 10.37 6.85 -9.85
C GLN A 218 9.08 6.81 -9.04
N MET A 219 9.01 7.60 -7.96
CA MET A 219 7.81 7.72 -7.15
C MET A 219 6.63 8.30 -7.96
N LYS A 220 6.88 9.26 -8.87
CA LYS A 220 5.82 9.77 -9.77
C LYS A 220 5.27 8.65 -10.67
N LEU A 221 6.13 7.81 -11.23
CA LEU A 221 5.71 6.68 -12.08
C LEU A 221 4.89 5.65 -11.29
N ASP A 222 5.31 5.32 -10.07
CA ASP A 222 4.56 4.40 -9.20
C ASP A 222 3.17 4.96 -8.86
N ILE A 223 3.07 6.27 -8.64
CA ILE A 223 1.80 6.96 -8.39
C ILE A 223 0.91 6.98 -9.64
N ILE A 224 1.48 7.29 -10.80
CA ILE A 224 0.75 7.27 -12.08
C ILE A 224 0.19 5.87 -12.35
N ASP A 225 0.98 4.82 -12.08
CA ASP A 225 0.54 3.43 -12.18
C ASP A 225 -0.65 3.12 -11.25
N ILE A 226 -0.67 3.66 -10.03
CA ILE A 226 -1.84 3.52 -9.13
C ILE A 226 -3.10 4.09 -9.80
N PHE A 227 -3.04 5.35 -10.24
CA PHE A 227 -4.19 6.00 -10.88
C PHE A 227 -4.64 5.22 -12.12
N ILE A 228 -3.73 4.89 -13.04
CA ILE A 228 -4.09 4.16 -14.25
C ILE A 228 -4.72 2.80 -13.93
N ASN A 229 -4.21 2.05 -12.95
CA ASN A 229 -4.79 0.76 -12.56
C ASN A 229 -6.19 0.89 -11.95
N ILE A 230 -6.42 1.92 -11.12
CA ILE A 230 -7.74 2.19 -10.55
C ILE A 230 -8.74 2.48 -11.66
N PHE A 231 -8.38 3.38 -12.59
CA PHE A 231 -9.32 3.93 -13.55
C PHE A 231 -9.43 3.14 -14.86
N SER A 232 -8.50 2.20 -15.14
CA SER A 232 -8.56 1.35 -16.33
C SER A 232 -9.57 0.20 -16.21
N LYS A 233 -10.14 -0.03 -15.03
CA LYS A 233 -11.15 -1.06 -14.82
C LYS A 233 -12.42 -0.75 -15.65
N PRO A 234 -12.84 -1.65 -16.57
CA PRO A 234 -13.84 -1.37 -17.62
C PRO A 234 -15.29 -1.22 -17.14
N LYS A 235 -15.56 -1.35 -15.83
CA LYS A 235 -16.91 -1.35 -15.26
C LYS A 235 -17.33 -0.03 -14.59
N HIS A 236 -16.53 1.02 -14.69
CA HIS A 236 -16.77 2.26 -13.94
C HIS A 236 -17.11 3.44 -14.86
N ASP A 237 -18.39 3.84 -14.88
CA ASP A 237 -18.77 5.17 -15.37
C ASP A 237 -18.37 6.20 -14.31
N PHE A 238 -17.58 7.20 -14.70
CA PHE A 238 -17.15 8.26 -13.78
C PHE A 238 -18.33 9.03 -13.18
N LYS A 239 -19.48 9.03 -13.85
CA LYS A 239 -20.72 9.63 -13.34
C LYS A 239 -21.26 8.92 -12.11
N GLU A 240 -20.86 7.67 -11.87
CA GLU A 240 -21.23 6.89 -10.70
C GLU A 240 -20.31 7.15 -9.50
N TYR A 241 -19.13 7.73 -9.73
CA TYR A 241 -18.28 8.15 -8.63
C TYR A 241 -18.78 9.44 -8.01
N ASP A 242 -18.45 9.61 -6.74
CA ASP A 242 -18.74 10.86 -6.07
C ASP A 242 -17.96 12.04 -6.70
N LEU A 243 -18.41 13.25 -6.35
CA LEU A 243 -17.83 14.49 -6.86
C LEU A 243 -16.35 14.64 -6.45
N GLU A 244 -15.95 14.14 -5.28
CA GLU A 244 -14.59 14.26 -4.77
C GLU A 244 -13.60 13.40 -5.55
N ILE A 245 -13.93 12.14 -5.84
CA ILE A 245 -13.13 11.26 -6.71
C ILE A 245 -12.96 11.89 -8.10
N THR A 246 -14.04 12.44 -8.65
CA THR A 246 -13.99 13.13 -9.95
C THR A 246 -13.03 14.31 -9.92
N LYS A 247 -13.06 15.13 -8.85
CA LYS A 247 -12.10 16.22 -8.66
C LYS A 247 -10.66 15.70 -8.57
N LYS A 248 -10.40 14.65 -7.78
CA LYS A 248 -9.06 14.06 -7.65
C LYS A 248 -8.52 13.59 -9.00
N TRP A 249 -9.38 12.99 -9.82
CA TRP A 249 -9.01 12.53 -11.16
C TRP A 249 -8.66 13.68 -12.13
N LEU A 250 -9.39 14.79 -12.08
CA LEU A 250 -9.06 15.97 -12.88
C LEU A 250 -7.70 16.56 -12.47
N ILE A 251 -7.41 16.60 -11.16
CA ILE A 251 -6.11 17.03 -10.64
C ILE A 251 -5.00 16.09 -11.14
N PHE A 252 -5.21 14.77 -11.01
CA PHE A 252 -4.28 13.77 -11.54
C PHE A 252 -3.99 13.99 -13.02
N SER A 253 -5.04 14.13 -13.84
CA SER A 253 -4.90 14.32 -15.29
C SER A 253 -4.07 15.55 -15.64
N SER A 254 -4.27 16.65 -14.91
CA SER A 254 -3.47 17.87 -15.09
C SER A 254 -2.01 17.68 -14.66
N LEU A 255 -1.75 16.99 -13.54
CA LEU A 255 -0.39 16.72 -13.07
C LEU A 255 0.35 15.76 -14.01
N PHE A 256 -0.34 14.76 -14.55
CA PHE A 256 0.24 13.82 -15.50
C PHE A 256 0.56 14.49 -16.84
N GLU A 257 -0.32 15.37 -17.34
CA GLU A 257 -0.04 16.22 -18.51
C GLU A 257 1.23 17.07 -18.31
N GLN A 258 1.37 17.74 -17.16
CA GLN A 258 2.58 18.50 -16.83
C GLN A 258 3.83 17.61 -16.77
N PHE A 259 3.69 16.40 -16.20
CA PHE A 259 4.79 15.44 -16.15
C PHE A 259 5.23 15.00 -17.54
N ILE A 260 4.29 14.70 -18.45
CA ILE A 260 4.56 14.40 -19.86
C ILE A 260 5.32 15.54 -20.52
N TYR A 261 4.85 16.78 -20.37
CA TYR A 261 5.52 17.95 -20.94
C TYR A 261 6.94 18.11 -20.42
N ASN A 262 7.17 17.87 -19.13
CA ASN A 262 8.49 17.93 -18.54
C ASN A 262 9.43 16.85 -19.11
N ILE A 263 8.98 15.60 -19.23
CA ILE A 263 9.79 14.52 -19.80
C ILE A 263 10.21 14.83 -21.24
N TYR A 264 9.25 15.25 -22.09
CA TYR A 264 9.51 15.49 -23.51
C TYR A 264 10.21 16.82 -23.82
N ASN A 265 10.03 17.87 -23.01
CA ASN A 265 10.68 19.17 -23.24
C ASN A 265 12.04 19.30 -22.57
N LEU A 266 12.19 18.82 -21.33
CA LEU A 266 13.40 19.06 -20.53
C LEU A 266 14.51 18.04 -20.78
N GLN A 267 14.30 17.08 -21.70
CA GLN A 267 15.23 15.96 -21.92
C GLN A 267 15.64 15.32 -20.59
N VAL A 268 14.67 15.10 -19.69
CA VAL A 268 14.96 14.41 -18.43
C VAL A 268 15.58 13.07 -18.82
N ASP A 269 16.84 12.86 -18.45
CA ASP A 269 17.61 11.67 -18.79
C ASP A 269 17.06 10.49 -17.99
N LEU A 270 15.92 9.98 -18.45
CA LEU A 270 15.32 8.76 -17.95
C LEU A 270 16.20 7.62 -18.43
N LYS A 271 16.71 6.84 -17.47
CA LYS A 271 17.27 5.53 -17.78
C LYS A 271 16.27 4.75 -18.63
N ASN A 272 16.73 4.05 -19.67
CA ASN A 272 15.87 3.34 -20.66
C ASN A 272 14.68 2.60 -20.03
N LYS A 273 14.88 1.88 -18.91
CA LYS A 273 13.80 1.17 -18.20
C LYS A 273 12.69 2.08 -17.65
N ALA A 274 13.03 3.25 -17.14
CA ALA A 274 12.06 4.21 -16.61
C ALA A 274 11.27 4.89 -17.74
N LEU A 275 11.92 5.12 -18.88
CA LEU A 275 11.26 5.61 -20.09
C LEU A 275 10.27 4.57 -20.63
N ASP A 276 10.68 3.30 -20.74
CA ASP A 276 9.78 2.21 -21.16
C ASP A 276 8.55 2.10 -20.25
N HIS A 277 8.75 2.20 -18.93
CA HIS A 277 7.65 2.20 -17.96
C HIS A 277 6.72 3.40 -18.17
N PHE A 278 7.28 4.60 -18.29
CA PHE A 278 6.53 5.82 -18.57
C PHE A 278 5.70 5.71 -19.86
N GLU A 279 6.28 5.21 -20.95
CA GLU A 279 5.57 5.07 -22.23
C GLU A 279 4.43 4.07 -22.13
N ASN A 280 4.61 2.95 -21.41
CA ASN A 280 3.52 2.00 -21.18
C ASN A 280 2.38 2.63 -20.38
N LEU A 281 2.68 3.46 -19.38
CA LEU A 281 1.68 4.21 -18.62
C LEU A 281 0.97 5.24 -19.51
N LEU A 282 1.71 6.01 -20.30
CA LEU A 282 1.15 6.97 -21.25
C LEU A 282 0.20 6.31 -22.24
N VAL A 283 0.62 5.18 -22.84
CA VAL A 283 -0.24 4.37 -23.71
C VAL A 283 -1.52 3.95 -23.00
N SER A 284 -1.39 3.46 -21.77
CA SER A 284 -2.53 2.96 -21.00
C SER A 284 -3.51 4.10 -20.71
N TYR A 285 -3.01 5.27 -20.33
CA TYR A 285 -3.81 6.48 -20.13
C TYR A 285 -4.55 6.91 -21.40
N LEU A 286 -3.87 6.98 -22.54
CA LEU A 286 -4.48 7.38 -23.82
C LEU A 286 -5.53 6.35 -24.29
N LYS A 287 -5.30 5.05 -24.07
CA LYS A 287 -6.25 3.97 -24.40
C LYS A 287 -7.52 3.98 -23.59
N MET A 288 -7.52 4.61 -22.42
CA MET A 288 -8.74 4.70 -21.61
C MET A 288 -9.85 5.45 -22.36
N GLY A 289 -9.52 6.22 -23.42
CA GLY A 289 -10.49 6.75 -24.38
C GLY A 289 -11.51 7.68 -23.76
N ARG A 290 -11.19 8.24 -22.60
CA ARG A 290 -12.08 9.09 -21.83
C ARG A 290 -11.90 10.53 -22.28
N ASP A 291 -13.03 11.22 -22.42
CA ASP A 291 -13.14 12.57 -22.98
C ASP A 291 -12.62 13.65 -22.00
N PHE A 292 -11.33 13.57 -21.69
CA PHE A 292 -10.63 14.62 -20.96
C PHE A 292 -9.98 15.56 -21.95
N LYS A 293 -10.18 16.86 -21.74
CA LYS A 293 -9.46 17.91 -22.49
C LYS A 293 -7.94 17.70 -22.46
N SER A 294 -7.39 17.07 -21.42
CA SER A 294 -5.96 16.74 -21.32
C SER A 294 -5.53 15.70 -22.35
N THR A 295 -6.36 14.71 -22.70
CA THR A 295 -6.02 13.66 -23.66
C THR A 295 -5.73 14.25 -25.05
N ASP A 296 -6.59 15.15 -25.52
CA ASP A 296 -6.39 15.84 -26.81
C ASP A 296 -5.16 16.73 -26.79
N ARG A 297 -4.94 17.49 -25.71
CA ARG A 297 -3.74 18.32 -25.55
C ARG A 297 -2.47 17.50 -25.52
N ILE A 298 -2.47 16.35 -24.84
CA ILE A 298 -1.34 15.41 -24.80
C ILE A 298 -1.08 14.85 -26.21
N ASN A 299 -2.11 14.38 -26.91
CA ASN A 299 -1.98 13.84 -28.27
C ASN A 299 -1.41 14.88 -29.24
N MET A 300 -1.94 16.11 -29.22
CA MET A 300 -1.44 17.20 -30.06
C MET A 300 0.00 17.56 -29.72
N PHE A 301 0.35 17.61 -28.44
CA PHE A 301 1.71 17.86 -27.99
C PHE A 301 2.68 16.77 -28.47
N ILE A 302 2.37 15.49 -28.23
CA ILE A 302 3.22 14.37 -28.67
C ILE A 302 3.38 14.38 -30.19
N PHE A 303 2.30 14.62 -30.93
CA PHE A 303 2.35 14.73 -32.39
C PHE A 303 3.29 15.87 -32.83
N SER A 304 3.16 17.06 -32.24
CA SER A 304 4.06 18.19 -32.56
C SER A 304 5.53 17.85 -32.28
N LYS A 305 5.82 17.20 -31.14
CA LYS A 305 7.19 16.80 -30.77
C LYS A 305 7.77 15.76 -31.72
N SER A 306 6.94 14.83 -32.21
CA SER A 306 7.35 13.81 -33.18
C SER A 306 7.76 14.41 -34.54
N LEU A 307 7.18 15.56 -34.92
CA LEU A 307 7.56 16.30 -36.12
C LEU A 307 8.88 17.07 -35.94
N GLU A 308 9.13 17.59 -34.73
CA GLU A 308 10.35 18.34 -34.40
C GLU A 308 11.58 17.43 -34.31
N ARG A 309 11.43 16.20 -33.81
CA ARG A 309 12.56 15.29 -33.53
C ARG A 309 12.19 13.83 -33.82
N ARG A 310 12.91 13.21 -34.78
CA ARG A 310 12.68 11.79 -35.15
C ARG A 310 13.04 10.80 -34.03
N ASP A 311 13.97 11.15 -33.15
CA ASP A 311 14.38 10.30 -32.02
C ASP A 311 13.38 10.31 -30.86
N PHE A 312 12.39 11.21 -30.90
CA PHE A 312 11.35 11.39 -29.89
C PHE A 312 10.04 10.72 -30.25
N LEU A 313 10.03 9.87 -31.29
CA LEU A 313 8.92 8.98 -31.52
C LEU A 313 8.75 8.13 -30.26
N PRO A 314 7.59 8.20 -29.58
CA PRO A 314 7.23 7.18 -28.61
C PRO A 314 7.54 5.81 -29.22
N SER A 315 8.10 4.86 -28.46
CA SER A 315 8.42 3.55 -29.02
C SER A 315 7.23 3.02 -29.83
N LYS A 316 7.45 2.28 -30.93
CA LYS A 316 6.42 1.87 -31.92
C LYS A 316 5.09 1.34 -31.34
N LYS A 317 5.07 0.94 -30.06
CA LYS A 317 3.88 0.56 -29.27
C LYS A 317 2.91 1.70 -28.95
N CYS A 318 3.35 2.96 -28.95
CA CYS A 318 2.58 4.11 -28.49
C CYS A 318 1.91 4.90 -29.64
N VAL A 319 2.24 4.58 -30.90
CA VAL A 319 1.46 5.02 -32.06
C VAL A 319 0.20 4.15 -32.16
N ILE A 320 -0.81 4.49 -31.38
CA ILE A 320 -2.13 3.86 -31.46
C ILE A 320 -2.93 4.60 -32.51
N GLY A 321 -3.35 3.82 -33.51
CA GLY A 321 -4.02 4.28 -34.72
C GLY A 321 -5.22 5.18 -34.45
N ARG A 322 -5.27 6.29 -35.18
CA ARG A 322 -6.53 6.73 -35.76
C ARG A 322 -6.89 5.71 -36.84
N ASN A 323 -7.93 4.94 -36.61
CA ASN A 323 -8.78 4.47 -37.71
C ASN A 323 -9.86 5.52 -37.91
#